data_AF-A0A3M1GYW1-F1
#
_entry.id   AF-A0A3M1GYW1-F1
#
_cell.length_a   1.000
_cell.length_b   1.000
_cell.length_c   1.000
_cell.angle_alpha   90.00
_cell.angle_beta   90.00
_cell.angle_gamma   90.00
#
_symmetry.space_group_name_H-M   'P 1'
#
loop_
_entity.id
_entity.type
_entity.pdbx_description
1 polymer ?
#
loop_
_entity_poly.entity_id
_entity_poly.type
_entity_poly.pdbx_seq_one_letter_code
_entity_poly.pdbx_strand_id
1 'polypeptide(L)'
;MLSPEQKYGLRGEIWVARKLEQLGYDVKMLRDFNADYDLLVDGLVKVEVKTARKKLYRKRGDKFRYRWQFKTANFYPREEMAIVFLCETFTGFFPFVTFGSLVKGRLTVQVTSAPVYYRGWLAPWRDAWWVIDRVKQYALKSSPQLEFAWI
;
A
#
# COMPACT_ATOMS: atom_id res chain seq x y z
N MET A 1 4.86 -16.18 18.09
CA MET A 1 5.80 -16.39 16.97
C MET A 1 5.10 -16.03 15.67
N LEU A 2 5.73 -15.29 14.75
CA LEU A 2 5.11 -14.91 13.47
C LEU A 2 5.13 -16.06 12.46
N SER A 3 4.03 -16.26 11.73
CA SER A 3 3.96 -17.14 10.57
C SER A 3 4.87 -16.66 9.42
N PRO A 4 5.26 -17.53 8.47
CA PRO A 4 6.02 -17.13 7.28
C PRO A 4 5.35 -16.00 6.49
N GLU A 5 4.03 -16.01 6.37
CA GLU A 5 3.23 -14.99 5.70
C GLU A 5 3.28 -13.66 6.45
N GLN A 6 3.18 -13.67 7.79
CA GLN A 6 3.31 -12.47 8.61
C GLN A 6 4.72 -11.89 8.53
N LYS A 7 5.77 -12.72 8.58
CA LYS A 7 7.16 -12.26 8.37
C LYS A 7 7.34 -11.61 7.00
N TYR A 8 6.66 -12.14 5.99
CA TYR A 8 6.72 -11.61 4.64
C TYR A 8 5.99 -10.26 4.50
N GLY A 9 4.80 -10.12 5.08
CA GLY A 9 4.08 -8.85 5.18
C GLY A 9 4.93 -7.79 5.87
N LEU A 10 5.46 -8.12 7.06
CA LEU A 10 6.30 -7.25 7.87
C LEU A 10 7.55 -6.76 7.12
N ARG A 11 8.16 -7.60 6.27
CA ARG A 11 9.31 -7.16 5.45
C ARG A 11 8.91 -6.05 4.46
N GLY A 12 7.70 -6.13 3.90
CA GLY A 12 7.17 -5.08 3.05
C GLY A 12 6.86 -3.81 3.82
N GLU A 13 6.19 -3.93 4.98
CA GLU A 13 5.89 -2.80 5.87
C GLU A 13 7.17 -2.04 6.29
N ILE A 14 8.21 -2.78 6.72
CA ILE A 14 9.52 -2.20 7.07
C ILE A 14 10.14 -1.47 5.87
N TRP A 15 10.01 -2.03 4.67
CA TRP A 15 10.54 -1.38 3.46
C TRP A 15 9.82 -0.07 3.16
N VAL A 16 8.48 -0.04 3.27
CA VAL A 16 7.68 1.18 3.08
C VAL A 16 8.02 2.22 4.14
N ALA A 17 8.11 1.81 5.41
CA ALA A 17 8.46 2.72 6.50
C ALA A 17 9.80 3.42 6.24
N ARG A 18 10.86 2.64 5.94
CA ARG A 18 12.17 3.19 5.59
C ARG A 18 12.13 4.10 4.37
N LYS A 19 11.32 3.76 3.37
CA LYS A 19 11.18 4.60 2.17
C LYS A 19 10.53 5.94 2.48
N LEU A 20 9.52 5.97 3.35
CA LEU A 20 8.87 7.19 3.80
C LEU A 20 9.77 8.03 4.71
N GLU A 21 10.50 7.40 5.64
CA GLU A 21 11.52 8.09 6.46
C GLU A 21 12.58 8.76 5.58
N GLN A 22 13.05 8.09 4.53
CA GLN A 22 13.97 8.67 3.53
C GLN A 22 13.39 9.85 2.75
N LEU A 23 12.06 9.92 2.63
CA LEU A 23 11.35 11.04 2.01
C LEU A 23 11.08 12.18 3.01
N GLY A 24 11.46 12.03 4.28
CA GLY A 24 11.36 13.07 5.31
C GLY A 24 10.09 12.99 6.17
N TYR A 25 9.33 11.90 6.08
CA TYR A 25 8.15 11.70 6.92
C TYR A 25 8.51 11.07 8.27
N ASP A 26 7.73 11.40 9.32
CA ASP A 26 7.72 10.63 10.57
C ASP A 26 6.81 9.39 10.40
N VAL A 27 7.30 8.22 10.78
CA VAL A 27 6.59 6.95 10.54
C VAL A 27 6.51 6.12 11.80
N LYS A 28 5.29 5.80 12.20
CA LYS A 28 5.00 4.84 13.27
C LYS A 28 4.42 3.56 12.68
N MET A 29 5.15 2.46 12.82
CA MET A 29 4.65 1.12 12.50
C MET A 29 3.71 0.62 13.60
N LEU A 30 2.53 0.13 13.24
CA LEU A 30 1.66 -0.62 14.15
C LEU A 30 2.11 -2.08 14.18
N ARG A 31 2.27 -2.65 15.37
CA ARG A 31 2.64 -4.06 15.56
C ARG A 31 1.43 -4.95 15.84
N ASP A 32 0.24 -4.46 15.51
CA ASP A 32 -1.02 -5.18 15.70
C ASP A 32 -1.56 -5.65 14.35
N PHE A 33 -1.63 -6.97 14.16
CA PHE A 33 -2.14 -7.60 12.94
C PHE A 33 -3.66 -7.42 12.75
N ASN A 34 -4.36 -6.90 13.76
CA ASN A 34 -5.78 -6.57 13.68
C ASN A 34 -6.04 -5.09 13.44
N ALA A 35 -4.98 -4.26 13.32
CA ALA A 35 -5.16 -2.86 13.01
C ALA A 35 -5.75 -2.65 11.60
N ASP A 36 -6.53 -1.59 11.45
CA ASP A 36 -7.12 -1.18 10.16
C ASP A 36 -6.07 -0.70 9.12
N TYR A 37 -4.83 -0.46 9.57
CA TYR A 37 -3.71 0.05 8.79
C TYR A 37 -2.38 -0.38 9.40
N ASP A 38 -1.31 -0.42 8.61
CA ASP A 38 0.02 -0.86 9.06
C ASP A 38 0.89 0.28 9.58
N LEU A 39 0.81 1.47 8.97
CA LEU A 39 1.65 2.63 9.31
C LEU A 39 0.80 3.88 9.59
N LEU A 40 1.22 4.66 10.58
CA LEU A 40 0.77 6.03 10.80
C LEU A 40 1.89 6.99 10.42
N VAL A 41 1.62 7.88 9.48
CA VAL A 41 2.59 8.84 8.94
C VAL A 41 2.26 10.25 9.43
N ASP A 42 3.25 10.95 9.98
CA ASP A 42 3.15 12.27 10.60
C ASP A 42 2.01 12.38 11.62
N GLY A 43 1.70 11.27 12.32
CA GLY A 43 0.60 11.19 13.28
C GLY A 43 -0.82 11.28 12.68
N LEU A 44 -0.96 11.41 11.35
CA LEU A 44 -2.23 11.74 10.69
C LEU A 44 -2.63 10.73 9.62
N VAL A 45 -1.69 10.38 8.73
CA VAL A 45 -2.00 9.60 7.52
C VAL A 45 -1.92 8.11 7.82
N LYS A 46 -3.05 7.43 7.68
CA LYS A 46 -3.13 5.97 7.77
C LYS A 46 -2.65 5.37 6.44
N VAL A 47 -1.74 4.41 6.52
CA VAL A 47 -1.19 3.71 5.35
C VAL A 47 -1.31 2.20 5.53
N GLU A 48 -1.93 1.57 4.55
CA GLU A 48 -2.04 0.11 4.44
C GLU A 48 -1.01 -0.41 3.44
N VAL A 49 -0.27 -1.47 3.79
CA VAL A 49 0.78 -2.06 2.97
C VAL A 49 0.42 -3.49 2.60
N LYS A 50 0.27 -3.75 1.30
CA LYS A 50 0.03 -5.10 0.78
C LYS A 50 1.21 -5.55 -0.08
N THR A 51 1.83 -6.65 0.31
CA THR A 51 2.99 -7.22 -0.40
C THR A 51 2.61 -8.50 -1.15
N ALA A 52 3.06 -8.64 -2.39
CA ALA A 52 2.81 -9.83 -3.19
C ALA A 52 4.09 -10.35 -3.86
N ARG A 53 4.16 -11.68 -3.99
CA ARG A 53 5.14 -12.39 -4.83
C ARG A 53 4.60 -12.61 -6.23
N LYS A 54 5.53 -12.73 -7.19
CA LYS A 54 5.25 -13.20 -8.54
C LYS A 54 4.66 -14.61 -8.49
N LYS A 55 3.40 -14.79 -8.87
CA LYS A 55 2.75 -16.10 -8.99
C LYS A 55 2.51 -16.43 -10.46
N LEU A 56 2.79 -17.67 -10.84
CA LEU A 56 2.40 -18.22 -12.14
C LEU A 56 0.91 -18.56 -12.10
N TYR A 57 0.16 -18.19 -13.13
CA TYR A 57 -1.23 -18.59 -13.29
C TYR A 57 -1.48 -19.12 -14.69
N ARG A 58 -2.34 -20.13 -14.80
CA ARG A 58 -2.76 -20.71 -16.09
C ARG A 58 -3.85 -19.83 -16.70
N LYS A 59 -3.61 -19.31 -17.90
CA LYS A 59 -4.63 -18.72 -18.77
C LYS A 59 -5.21 -19.84 -19.64
N ARG A 60 -6.46 -19.68 -20.10
CA ARG A 60 -7.15 -20.62 -21.01
C ARG A 60 -6.25 -20.96 -22.21
N GLY A 61 -6.12 -22.26 -22.51
CA GLY A 61 -5.30 -22.77 -23.63
C GLY A 61 -3.79 -22.82 -23.35
N ASP A 62 -3.38 -23.45 -22.25
CA ASP A 62 -1.99 -23.76 -21.85
C ASP A 62 -0.98 -22.61 -21.77
N LYS A 63 -1.45 -21.37 -21.90
CA LYS A 63 -0.63 -20.18 -21.77
C LYS A 63 -0.49 -19.82 -20.30
N PHE A 64 0.72 -19.88 -19.75
CA PHE A 64 1.00 -19.37 -18.41
C PHE A 64 1.32 -17.88 -18.45
N ARG A 65 0.91 -17.15 -17.43
CA ARG A 65 1.28 -15.75 -17.22
C ARG A 65 1.62 -15.53 -15.76
N TYR A 66 2.47 -14.55 -15.51
CA TYR A 66 2.81 -14.15 -14.15
C TYR A 66 1.89 -13.03 -13.69
N ARG A 67 1.52 -13.04 -12.40
CA ARG A 67 0.82 -11.94 -11.77
C ARG A 67 1.24 -11.76 -10.31
N TRP A 68 1.19 -10.53 -9.86
CA TRP A 68 1.16 -10.16 -8.45
C TRP A 68 -0.30 -9.93 -8.10
N GLN A 69 -0.75 -10.58 -7.02
CA GLN A 69 -2.15 -10.52 -6.60
C GLN A 69 -2.21 -10.10 -5.13
N PHE A 70 -2.90 -9.00 -4.89
CA PHE A 70 -3.14 -8.44 -3.57
C PHE A 70 -4.58 -8.76 -3.17
N LYS A 71 -4.75 -9.38 -2.00
CA LYS A 71 -6.08 -9.59 -1.43
C LYS A 71 -6.50 -8.31 -0.72
N THR A 72 -7.67 -7.80 -1.10
CA THR A 72 -8.22 -6.56 -0.56
C THR A 72 -9.57 -6.75 0.13
N ALA A 73 -10.14 -7.96 0.06
CA ALA A 73 -11.44 -8.30 0.65
C ALA A 73 -11.53 -8.15 2.19
N ASN A 74 -10.41 -8.19 2.89
CA ASN A 74 -10.36 -8.17 4.35
C ASN A 74 -9.99 -6.80 4.94
N PHE A 75 -9.77 -5.79 4.10
CA PHE A 75 -9.62 -4.42 4.56
C PHE A 75 -10.73 -3.58 3.93
N TYR A 76 -11.34 -2.72 4.73
CA TYR A 76 -12.31 -1.74 4.23
C TYR A 76 -11.56 -0.43 4.01
N PRO A 77 -11.01 -0.18 2.81
CA PRO A 77 -10.24 1.04 2.61
C PRO A 77 -11.16 2.23 2.76
N ARG A 78 -10.84 3.06 3.77
CA ARG A 78 -11.48 4.35 3.95
C ARG A 78 -10.90 5.32 2.93
N GLU A 79 -11.67 6.35 2.58
CA GLU A 79 -11.29 7.33 1.58
C GLU A 79 -10.04 8.13 2.01
N GLU A 80 -9.83 8.23 3.33
CA GLU A 80 -8.76 8.95 4.01
C GLU A 80 -7.49 8.10 4.23
N MET A 81 -7.36 6.97 3.54
CA MET A 81 -6.24 6.06 3.69
C MET A 81 -5.41 5.98 2.40
N ALA A 82 -4.09 5.92 2.53
CA ALA A 82 -3.21 5.55 1.44
C ALA A 82 -2.99 4.03 1.43
N ILE A 83 -2.94 3.43 0.24
CA ILE A 83 -2.63 2.01 0.06
C ILE A 83 -1.33 1.89 -0.73
N VAL A 84 -0.40 1.07 -0.23
CA VAL A 84 0.87 0.75 -0.90
C VAL A 84 0.85 -0.72 -1.31
N PHE A 85 0.81 -0.97 -2.62
CA PHE A 85 0.98 -2.32 -3.18
C PHE A 85 2.44 -2.54 -3.55
N LEU A 86 3.11 -3.47 -2.86
CA LEU A 86 4.49 -3.86 -3.14
C LEU A 86 4.57 -5.13 -3.98
N CYS A 87 5.06 -4.98 -5.21
CA CYS A 87 5.41 -6.12 -6.05
C CYS A 87 6.85 -6.56 -5.75
N GLU A 88 7.04 -7.73 -5.13
CA GLU A 88 8.39 -8.29 -4.95
C GLU A 88 8.90 -8.89 -6.27
N THR A 89 10.12 -8.50 -6.63
CA THR A 89 10.88 -9.00 -7.77
C THR A 89 12.26 -9.45 -7.32
N PHE A 90 13.04 -10.05 -8.22
CA PHE A 90 14.42 -10.44 -7.92
C PHE A 90 15.33 -9.24 -7.59
N THR A 91 15.02 -8.04 -8.12
CA THR A 91 15.79 -6.81 -7.86
C THR A 91 15.28 -6.00 -6.66
N GLY A 92 14.21 -6.46 -5.98
CA GLY A 92 13.60 -5.73 -4.86
C GLY A 92 12.11 -5.46 -5.05
N PHE A 93 11.60 -4.42 -4.38
CA PHE A 93 10.19 -4.06 -4.41
C PHE A 93 9.89 -2.95 -5.41
N PHE A 94 8.75 -3.07 -6.08
CA PHE A 94 8.17 -2.03 -6.92
C PHE A 94 6.84 -1.57 -6.32
N PRO A 95 6.73 -0.33 -5.84
CA PRO A 95 5.54 0.18 -5.18
C PRO A 95 4.52 0.77 -6.16
N PHE A 96 3.25 0.56 -5.86
CA PHE A 96 2.15 1.37 -6.38
C PHE A 96 1.43 2.00 -5.19
N VAL A 97 1.40 3.33 -5.14
CA VAL A 97 0.82 4.10 -4.03
C VAL A 97 -0.47 4.76 -4.53
N THR A 98 -1.60 4.42 -3.92
CA THR A 98 -2.92 4.85 -4.38
C THR A 98 -3.81 5.27 -3.22
N PHE A 99 -4.86 6.02 -3.52
CA PHE A 99 -5.93 6.31 -2.56
C PHE A 99 -6.75 5.06 -2.24
N GLY A 100 -7.21 4.93 -1.00
CA GLY A 100 -8.11 3.87 -0.57
C GLY A 100 -9.44 3.86 -1.33
N SER A 101 -9.94 5.05 -1.69
CA SER A 101 -11.16 5.23 -2.49
C SER A 101 -11.12 4.48 -3.84
N LEU A 102 -9.95 4.35 -4.47
CA LEU A 102 -9.78 3.67 -5.76
C LEU A 102 -9.80 2.13 -5.65
N VAL A 103 -9.60 1.64 -4.42
CA VAL A 103 -9.56 0.21 -4.09
C VAL A 103 -10.86 -0.25 -3.42
N LYS A 104 -11.68 0.68 -2.92
CA LYS A 104 -12.97 0.44 -2.28
C LYS A 104 -13.85 -0.47 -3.15
N GLY A 105 -14.40 -1.51 -2.52
CA GLY A 105 -15.26 -2.50 -3.18
C GLY A 105 -14.53 -3.55 -4.04
N ARG A 106 -13.20 -3.47 -4.20
CA ARG A 106 -12.43 -4.51 -4.89
C ARG A 106 -12.07 -5.62 -3.90
N LEU A 107 -12.22 -6.88 -4.32
CA LEU A 107 -11.79 -8.05 -3.54
C LEU A 107 -10.31 -8.39 -3.76
N THR A 108 -9.82 -8.11 -4.97
CA THR A 108 -8.42 -8.31 -5.33
C THR A 108 -7.93 -7.22 -6.28
N VAL A 109 -6.65 -6.92 -6.19
CA VAL A 109 -5.92 -6.06 -7.12
C VAL A 109 -4.80 -6.87 -7.76
N GLN A 110 -4.57 -6.67 -9.06
CA GLN A 110 -3.65 -7.50 -9.84
C GLN A 110 -2.74 -6.68 -10.75
N VAL A 111 -1.47 -7.05 -10.75
CA VAL A 111 -0.44 -6.59 -11.69
C VAL A 111 -0.03 -7.78 -12.54
N THR A 112 -0.40 -7.77 -13.83
CA THR A 112 -0.37 -8.95 -14.73
C THR A 112 0.84 -8.99 -15.67
N SER A 113 1.80 -8.09 -15.47
CA SER A 113 3.07 -8.01 -16.19
C SER A 113 4.15 -7.57 -15.21
N ALA A 114 5.43 -7.51 -15.63
CA ALA A 114 6.46 -6.94 -14.78
C ALA A 114 6.05 -5.50 -14.36
N PRO A 115 6.24 -5.10 -13.07
CA PRO A 115 5.79 -3.80 -12.56
C PRO A 115 6.30 -2.59 -13.37
N VAL A 116 7.54 -2.68 -13.87
CA VAL A 116 8.17 -1.65 -14.73
C VAL A 116 7.46 -1.48 -16.08
N TYR A 117 6.86 -2.53 -16.61
CA TYR A 117 6.15 -2.51 -17.91
C TYR A 117 4.64 -2.55 -17.74
N TYR A 118 4.12 -2.44 -16.53
CA TYR A 118 2.70 -2.50 -16.28
C TYR A 118 1.99 -1.28 -16.86
N ARG A 119 0.96 -1.54 -17.66
CA ARG A 119 0.13 -0.53 -18.34
C ARG A 119 -1.35 -0.59 -17.95
N GLY A 120 -1.70 -1.35 -16.91
CA GLY A 120 -3.07 -1.41 -16.42
C GLY A 120 -3.43 -0.17 -15.59
N TRP A 121 -4.62 -0.17 -15.00
CA TRP A 121 -5.17 1.00 -14.29
C TRP A 121 -4.33 1.45 -13.08
N LEU A 122 -3.54 0.55 -12.48
CA LEU A 122 -2.60 0.91 -11.42
C LEU A 122 -1.36 1.67 -11.94
N ALA A 123 -1.08 1.70 -13.24
CA ALA A 123 0.16 2.26 -13.78
C ALA A 123 0.43 3.73 -13.42
N PRO A 124 -0.57 4.64 -13.39
CA PRO A 124 -0.36 6.02 -12.94
C PRO A 124 0.06 6.15 -11.47
N TRP A 125 -0.16 5.10 -10.68
CA TRP A 125 0.07 5.05 -9.24
C TRP A 125 1.44 4.47 -8.89
N ARG A 126 2.24 4.08 -9.90
CA ARG A 126 3.59 3.57 -9.68
C ARG A 126 4.47 4.68 -9.12
N ASP A 127 5.13 4.41 -8.00
CA ASP A 127 5.99 5.38 -7.28
C ASP A 127 5.29 6.72 -6.95
N ALA A 128 3.96 6.75 -6.89
CA ALA A 128 3.15 7.94 -6.67
C ALA A 128 3.12 8.37 -5.18
N TRP A 129 4.28 8.57 -4.57
CA TRP A 129 4.41 8.91 -3.14
C TRP A 129 3.72 10.22 -2.75
N TRP A 130 3.49 11.13 -3.70
CA TRP A 130 2.68 12.35 -3.53
C TRP A 130 1.25 12.09 -3.04
N VAL A 131 0.75 10.86 -3.18
CA VAL A 131 -0.55 10.44 -2.61
C VAL A 131 -0.57 10.62 -1.10
N ILE A 132 0.56 10.40 -0.40
CA ILE A 132 0.67 10.60 1.05
C ILE A 132 0.36 12.06 1.42
N ASP A 133 0.96 13.02 0.72
CA ASP A 133 0.71 14.45 0.95
C ASP A 133 -0.74 14.83 0.67
N ARG A 134 -1.34 14.26 -0.37
CA ARG A 134 -2.75 14.52 -0.71
C ARG A 134 -3.70 13.98 0.36
N VAL A 135 -3.43 12.79 0.88
CA VAL A 135 -4.21 12.23 2.00
C VAL A 135 -4.02 13.08 3.26
N LYS A 136 -2.79 13.55 3.54
CA LYS A 136 -2.51 14.46 4.66
C LYS A 136 -3.33 15.74 4.58
N GLN A 137 -3.37 16.38 3.41
CA GLN A 137 -4.17 17.58 3.18
C GLN A 137 -5.66 17.35 3.43
N TYR A 138 -6.18 16.18 3.03
CA TYR A 138 -7.57 15.82 3.27
C TYR A 138 -7.87 15.60 4.76
N ALA A 139 -6.99 14.89 5.47
CA ALA A 139 -7.14 14.60 6.90
C ALA A 139 -7.16 15.90 7.74
N LEU A 140 -6.28 16.86 7.41
CA LEU A 140 -6.24 18.17 8.06
C LEU A 140 -7.55 18.95 7.86
N LYS A 141 -8.09 18.97 6.63
CA LYS A 141 -9.37 19.66 6.34
C LYS A 141 -10.57 19.02 7.03
N SER A 142 -10.52 17.71 7.24
CA SER A 142 -11.63 16.94 7.85
C SER A 142 -11.59 16.95 9.39
N SER A 143 -10.53 17.51 9.98
CA SER A 143 -10.31 17.59 11.43
C SER A 143 -10.17 19.05 11.89
N PRO A 144 -11.24 19.87 11.84
CA PRO A 144 -11.19 21.30 12.20
C PRO A 144 -10.81 21.58 13.66
N GLN A 145 -10.70 20.55 14.51
CA GLN A 145 -10.31 20.67 15.92
C GLN A 145 -8.79 20.81 16.12
N LEU A 146 -7.97 20.66 15.08
CA LEU A 146 -6.50 20.81 15.16
C LEU A 146 -6.01 22.24 14.89
N GLU A 147 -6.89 23.19 14.56
CA GLU A 147 -6.51 24.59 14.31
C GLU A 147 -6.32 25.43 15.59
N PHE A 148 -6.58 24.89 16.79
CA PHE A 148 -6.60 25.67 18.04
C PHE A 148 -5.66 25.18 19.16
N ALA A 149 -4.58 24.46 18.83
CA ALA A 149 -3.60 23.99 19.84
C ALA A 149 -2.30 24.82 19.92
N TRP A 150 -2.30 26.05 19.40
CA TRP A 150 -1.18 26.99 19.54
C TRP A 150 -1.71 28.37 19.99
N ILE A 151 -2.06 28.48 21.27
CA ILE A 151 -2.04 29.74 22.02
C ILE A 151 -1.34 29.46 23.34
#